data_AF-A0A1G7B7L6-F1
#
_entry.id   AF-A0A1G7B7L6-F1
#
_cell.length_a   1.000
_cell.length_b   1.000
_cell.length_c   1.000
_cell.angle_alpha   90.00
_cell.angle_beta   90.00
_cell.angle_gamma   90.00
#
_symmetry.space_group_name_H-M   'P 1'
#
loop_
_entity.id
_entity.type
_entity.pdbx_description
1 polymer ?
#
loop_
_entity_poly.entity_id
_entity_poly.type
_entity_poly.pdbx_seq_one_letter_code
_entity_poly.pdbx_strand_id
1 'polypeptide(L)'
;MKQQMIWLLTGAAAMLLVLLLVGATDYSAPNYGRFQLSTFSADMDDNKAAVGAFVIDTATGETRTVYYRLIDSQGGGSIFKNDLKKPFHSIQ
;
A
#
# COMPACT_ATOMS: atom_id res chain seq x y z
N MET A 1 -31.56 -31.48 27.24
CA MET A 1 -31.54 -30.46 26.17
C MET A 1 -31.20 -29.05 26.66
N LYS A 2 -31.99 -28.38 27.52
CA LYS A 2 -31.70 -26.98 27.93
C LYS A 2 -30.29 -26.76 28.50
N GLN A 3 -29.84 -27.64 29.41
CA GLN A 3 -28.55 -27.50 30.07
C GLN A 3 -27.36 -27.74 29.12
N GLN A 4 -27.50 -28.68 28.18
CA GLN A 4 -26.50 -28.92 27.13
C GLN A 4 -26.36 -27.72 26.18
N MET A 5 -27.47 -27.06 25.87
CA MET A 5 -27.49 -25.87 25.02
C MET A 5 -26.82 -24.67 25.71
N ILE A 6 -27.00 -24.53 27.04
CA ILE A 6 -26.31 -23.50 27.82
C ILE A 6 -24.80 -23.76 27.79
N TRP A 7 -24.33 -24.99 28.05
CA TRP A 7 -22.91 -25.31 28.01
C TRP A 7 -22.27 -25.08 26.64
N LEU A 8 -22.98 -25.39 25.56
CA LEU A 8 -22.53 -25.11 24.19
C LEU A 8 -22.33 -23.61 23.95
N LEU A 9 -23.32 -22.79 24.32
CA LEU A 9 -23.28 -21.34 24.13
C LEU A 9 -22.20 -20.68 24.98
N THR A 10 -22.01 -21.12 26.23
CA THR A 10 -20.95 -20.61 27.10
C THR A 10 -19.57 -20.97 26.56
N GLY A 11 -19.39 -22.19 26.04
CA GLY A 11 -18.14 -22.60 25.38
C GLY A 11 -17.84 -21.80 24.12
N ALA A 12 -18.86 -21.54 23.29
CA ALA A 12 -18.72 -20.72 22.10
C ALA A 12 -18.36 -19.26 22.45
N ALA A 13 -18.99 -18.67 23.46
CA ALA A 13 -18.67 -17.32 23.93
C ALA A 13 -17.25 -17.22 24.49
N ALA A 14 -16.78 -18.22 25.24
CA ALA A 14 -15.42 -18.26 25.75
C ALA A 14 -14.39 -18.36 24.61
N MET A 15 -14.63 -19.21 23.59
CA MET A 15 -13.76 -19.25 22.40
C MET A 15 -13.73 -17.91 21.67
N LEU A 16 -14.90 -17.26 21.50
CA LEU A 16 -14.99 -15.97 20.82
C LEU A 16 -14.19 -14.88 21.57
N LEU A 17 -14.24 -14.90 22.90
CA LEU A 17 -13.46 -14.01 23.75
C LEU A 17 -11.95 -14.24 23.57
N VAL A 18 -11.51 -15.50 23.55
CA VAL A 18 -10.09 -15.85 23.31
C VAL A 18 -9.64 -15.39 21.93
N LEU A 19 -10.45 -15.59 20.89
CA LEU A 19 -10.13 -15.16 19.53
C LEU A 19 -10.02 -13.63 19.42
N LEU A 20 -10.89 -12.88 20.10
CA LEU A 20 -10.82 -11.42 20.17
C LEU A 20 -9.54 -10.93 20.87
N LEU A 21 -9.13 -11.62 21.94
CA LEU A 21 -7.92 -11.27 22.69
C LEU A 21 -6.63 -11.63 21.93
N VAL A 22 -6.61 -12.76 21.22
CA VAL A 22 -5.46 -13.20 20.41
C VAL A 22 -5.31 -12.35 19.13
N GLY A 23 -6.41 -11.96 18.49
CA GLY A 23 -6.37 -11.07 17.32
C GLY A 23 -5.94 -9.63 17.63
N ALA A 24 -5.98 -9.23 18.90
CA ALA A 24 -5.65 -7.87 19.33
C ALA A 24 -4.16 -7.67 19.63
N THR A 25 -3.34 -8.73 19.71
CA THR A 25 -1.97 -8.62 20.24
C THR A 25 -0.90 -8.34 19.20
N ASP A 26 -1.16 -8.55 17.91
CA ASP A 26 -0.12 -8.48 16.88
C ASP A 26 -0.39 -7.42 15.82
N TYR A 27 -0.54 -6.16 16.24
CA TYR A 27 -0.25 -5.02 15.36
C TYR A 27 1.25 -4.73 15.44
N SER A 28 2.07 -5.67 14.97
CA SER A 28 3.49 -5.38 14.78
C SER A 28 3.61 -4.28 13.73
N ALA A 29 4.50 -3.32 13.96
CA ALA A 29 4.80 -2.29 12.97
C ALA A 29 5.10 -2.97 11.63
N PRO A 30 4.45 -2.56 10.52
CA PRO A 30 4.80 -3.03 9.18
C PRO A 30 6.31 -3.05 9.00
N ASN A 31 6.84 -4.03 8.28
CA ASN A 31 8.28 -4.14 8.05
C ASN A 31 8.75 -3.03 7.09
N TYR A 32 8.92 -1.82 7.64
CA TYR A 32 9.26 -0.60 6.93
C TYR A 32 10.68 -0.66 6.33
N GLY A 33 10.93 0.16 5.30
CA GLY A 33 12.24 0.24 4.64
C GLY A 33 12.39 -0.67 3.42
N ARG A 34 11.33 -1.38 3.01
CA ARG A 34 11.25 -2.12 1.76
C ARG A 34 10.55 -1.29 0.71
N PHE A 35 11.33 -0.79 -0.25
CA PHE A 35 10.83 0.02 -1.34
C PHE A 35 10.87 -0.76 -2.64
N GLN A 36 9.79 -0.69 -3.42
CA GLN A 36 9.75 -1.18 -4.79
C GLN A 36 9.83 0.00 -5.74
N LEU A 37 10.79 -0.04 -6.66
CA LEU A 37 10.88 0.89 -7.77
C LEU A 37 10.22 0.25 -9.00
N SER A 38 9.39 1.02 -9.71
CA SER A 38 8.81 0.57 -10.97
C SER A 38 8.80 1.71 -11.98
N THR A 39 8.84 1.33 -13.25
CA THR A 39 8.74 2.23 -14.39
C THR A 39 7.47 1.92 -15.16
N PHE A 40 6.92 2.94 -15.81
CA PHE A 40 5.78 2.79 -16.69
C PHE A 40 6.03 3.55 -17.99
N SER A 41 5.41 3.04 -19.05
CA SER A 41 5.18 3.77 -20.29
C SER A 41 3.73 3.54 -20.71
N ALA A 42 3.04 4.61 -21.07
CA ALA A 42 1.69 4.56 -21.61
C ALA A 42 1.64 5.38 -22.89
N ASP A 43 1.10 4.79 -23.94
CA ASP A 43 0.73 5.53 -25.14
C ASP A 43 -0.50 6.39 -24.83
N MET A 44 -0.49 7.61 -25.35
CA MET A 44 -1.57 8.58 -25.22
C MET A 44 -2.04 9.00 -26.62
N ASP A 45 -3.25 9.55 -26.70
CA ASP A 45 -3.81 10.03 -27.96
C ASP A 45 -2.90 11.08 -28.64
N ASP A 46 -3.01 11.19 -29.97
CA ASP A 46 -2.23 12.10 -30.83
C ASP A 46 -0.71 11.85 -30.87
N ASN A 47 -0.26 10.59 -30.93
CA ASN A 47 1.17 10.23 -30.93
C ASN A 47 1.93 10.77 -29.71
N LYS A 48 1.26 10.88 -28.57
CA LYS A 48 1.86 11.30 -27.31
C LYS A 48 2.18 10.05 -26.48
N ALA A 49 3.12 10.17 -25.55
CA ALA A 49 3.41 9.10 -24.60
C ALA A 49 3.70 9.67 -23.21
N ALA A 50 3.35 8.92 -22.17
CA ALA A 50 3.74 9.22 -20.79
C ALA A 50 4.71 8.15 -20.31
N VAL A 51 5.91 8.56 -19.89
CA VAL A 51 6.90 7.66 -19.29
C VAL A 51 7.27 8.16 -17.92
N GLY A 52 7.50 7.26 -16.98
CA GLY A 52 7.84 7.67 -15.63
C GLY A 52 8.34 6.54 -14.74
N ALA A 53 8.70 6.93 -13.53
CA ALA A 53 9.13 6.04 -12.47
C ALA A 53 8.48 6.46 -11.15
N PHE A 54 8.09 5.48 -10.36
CA PHE A 54 7.54 5.68 -9.02
C PHE A 54 8.16 4.68 -8.04
N VAL A 55 8.15 5.07 -6.77
CA VAL A 55 8.56 4.23 -5.65
C VAL A 55 7.33 3.93 -4.80
N ILE A 56 7.17 2.68 -4.41
CA ILE A 56 6.17 2.22 -3.44
C ILE A 56 6.88 1.82 -2.17
N ASP A 57 6.44 2.32 -1.02
CA ASP A 57 6.70 1.69 0.27
C ASP A 57 5.82 0.44 0.40
N THR A 58 6.42 -0.74 0.33
CA THR A 58 5.69 -2.01 0.35
C THR A 58 5.05 -2.32 1.70
N ALA A 59 5.44 -1.61 2.76
CA ALA A 59 4.89 -1.77 4.10
C ALA A 59 3.60 -0.97 4.29
N THR A 60 3.53 0.24 3.73
CA THR A 60 2.37 1.16 3.85
C THR A 60 1.48 1.21 2.61
N GLY A 61 2.00 0.79 1.45
CA GLY A 61 1.38 1.01 0.14
C GLY A 61 1.52 2.44 -0.38
N GLU A 62 2.21 3.34 0.33
CA GLU A 62 2.41 4.73 -0.11
C GLU A 62 3.22 4.75 -1.41
N THR A 63 2.66 5.37 -2.45
CA THR A 63 3.29 5.48 -3.77
C THR A 63 3.65 6.91 -4.07
N ARG A 64 4.90 7.15 -4.52
CA ARG A 64 5.38 8.47 -4.93
C ARG A 64 6.05 8.42 -6.29
N THR A 65 5.59 9.27 -7.20
CA THR A 65 6.22 9.47 -8.51
C THR A 65 7.54 10.23 -8.32
N VAL A 66 8.65 9.65 -8.77
CA VAL A 66 9.99 10.26 -8.71
C VAL A 66 10.19 11.16 -9.92
N TYR A 67 9.76 10.68 -11.07
CA TYR A 67 9.93 11.32 -12.36
C TYR A 67 8.78 10.91 -13.27
N TYR A 68 8.25 11.87 -14.01
CA TYR A 68 7.47 11.56 -15.20
C TYR A 68 7.76 12.57 -16.30
N ARG A 69 7.62 12.12 -17.55
CA ARG A 69 7.74 12.92 -18.74
C ARG A 69 6.56 12.64 -19.65
N LEU A 70 5.93 13.72 -20.09
CA LEU A 70 4.98 13.69 -21.20
C LEU A 70 5.76 13.97 -22.46
N ILE A 71 5.66 13.07 -23.43
CA ILE A 71 6.33 13.13 -24.73
C ILE A 71 5.26 13.53 -25.76
N ASP A 72 5.54 14.56 -26.53
CA ASP A 72 4.70 14.97 -27.65
C ASP A 72 5.08 14.22 -28.94
N SER A 73 4.25 14.40 -29.97
CA SER A 73 4.43 13.76 -31.28
C SER A 73 5.71 14.17 -32.02
N GLN A 74 6.40 15.21 -31.56
CA GLN A 74 7.68 15.68 -32.12
C GLN A 74 8.88 15.28 -31.25
N GLY A 75 8.68 14.45 -30.21
CA GLY A 75 9.71 14.03 -29.27
C GLY A 75 10.09 15.09 -28.22
N GLY A 76 9.43 16.25 -28.26
CA GLY A 76 9.46 17.27 -27.21
C GLY A 76 8.70 16.78 -25.98
N GLY A 77 8.80 17.50 -24.86
CA GLY A 77 8.09 17.08 -23.66
C GLY A 77 8.42 17.82 -22.38
N SER A 78 7.42 17.96 -21.51
CA SER A 78 7.59 18.50 -20.17
C SER A 78 8.07 17.40 -19.22
N ILE A 79 9.16 17.68 -18.52
CA ILE A 79 9.69 16.82 -17.47
C ILE A 79 9.24 17.36 -16.12
N PHE A 80 8.69 16.46 -15.30
CA PHE A 80 8.32 16.75 -13.93
C PHE A 80 9.11 15.83 -13.03
N LYS A 81 9.92 16.43 -12.17
CA LYS A 81 10.72 15.73 -11.15
C LYS A 81 10.13 16.06 -9.80
N ASN A 82 9.87 15.02 -9.01
CA ASN A 82 9.52 15.22 -7.62
C ASN A 82 10.78 15.06 -6.78
N ASP A 83 11.13 16.12 -6.06
CA ASP A 83 12.21 16.05 -5.10
C ASP A 83 11.70 15.30 -3.88
N LEU A 84 12.13 14.05 -3.70
CA LEU A 84 11.75 13.18 -2.57
C LEU A 84 12.29 13.69 -1.22
N LYS A 85 12.68 14.97 -1.12
CA LYS A 85 13.11 15.69 0.10
C LYS A 85 12.26 15.43 1.33
N LYS A 86 11.01 15.00 1.17
CA LYS A 86 10.22 14.42 2.25
C LYS A 86 10.38 12.90 2.22
N PRO A 87 10.88 12.24 3.29
CA PRO A 87 10.76 10.79 3.39
C PRO A 87 9.29 10.36 3.21
N PHE A 88 9.07 9.12 2.76
CA PHE A 88 7.78 8.43 2.98
C PHE A 88 7.38 8.62 4.44
N HIS A 89 6.07 8.63 4.78
CA HIS A 89 5.66 8.84 6.16
C HIS A 89 6.36 7.84 7.09
N SER A 90 7.46 8.30 7.70
CA SER A 90 8.17 7.60 8.74
C SER A 90 7.31 7.80 9.98
N ILE A 91 6.46 6.83 10.25
CA ILE A 91 5.82 6.73 11.56
C ILE A 91 6.96 6.37 12.51
N GLN A 92 7.39 7.35 13.32
CA GLN A 92 8.30 7.13 14.45
C GLN A 92 7.68 6.15 15.44
#